data_AF-A0A7S1DD74-F1
#
_entry.id   AF-A0A7S1DD74-F1
#
_cell.length_a   1.000
_cell.length_b   1.000
_cell.length_c   1.000
_cell.angle_alpha   90.00
_cell.angle_beta   90.00
_cell.angle_gamma   90.00
#
_symmetry.space_group_name_H-M   'P 1'
#
loop_
_entity.id
_entity.type
_entity.pdbx_description
1 polymer ?
#
loop_
_entity_poly.entity_id
_entity_poly.type
_entity_poly.pdbx_seq_one_letter_code
_entity_poly.pdbx_strand_id
1 'polypeptide(L)'
;GRATAAEAMAAKKRRIQIDAENASGGGALLPAWTNQMQQQMQQHSNQMNQTQQQTNQRLNQIDQQLNQMDQTQQQTNQRLNQIDQTQQQTNTHLAALENRLASLENRLAALENRQRQEQARNLNKFSVRLSTDPIVVVPNDDGNAPPGWYPANMEELMRAEGAGQMNPLLTFYGLPVHGTNEEKCRRLRACLGIQF
;
A
#
# COMPACT_ATOMS: atom_id res chain seq x y z
N GLY A 1 -30.59 80.93 -21.91
CA GLY A 1 -29.25 81.00 -21.28
C GLY A 1 -29.13 79.86 -20.30
N ARG A 2 -28.06 79.07 -20.38
CA ARG A 2 -27.77 77.96 -19.44
C ARG A 2 -27.56 78.56 -18.05
N ALA A 3 -28.57 78.48 -17.18
CA ALA A 3 -28.37 78.69 -15.76
C ALA A 3 -27.34 77.66 -15.29
N THR A 4 -26.22 78.14 -14.77
CA THR A 4 -25.13 77.25 -14.37
C THR A 4 -25.59 76.41 -13.17
N ALA A 5 -25.08 75.18 -13.03
CA ALA A 5 -25.42 74.33 -11.88
C ALA A 5 -25.17 75.02 -10.52
N ALA A 6 -24.26 75.99 -10.50
CA ALA A 6 -23.99 76.88 -9.36
C ALA A 6 -25.19 77.79 -9.03
N GLU A 7 -25.86 78.38 -10.03
CA GLU A 7 -27.05 79.21 -9.82
C GLU A 7 -28.26 78.37 -9.36
N ALA A 8 -28.42 77.16 -9.88
CA ALA A 8 -29.47 76.25 -9.44
C ALA A 8 -29.26 75.78 -7.99
N MET A 9 -28.01 75.48 -7.60
CA MET A 9 -27.66 75.15 -6.21
C MET A 9 -27.78 76.36 -5.29
N ALA A 10 -27.40 77.56 -5.74
CA ALA A 10 -27.57 78.79 -4.98
C ALA A 10 -29.04 79.14 -4.77
N ALA A 11 -29.89 78.94 -5.79
CA ALA A 11 -31.34 79.12 -5.66
C ALA A 11 -31.97 78.10 -4.70
N LYS A 12 -31.52 76.83 -4.75
CA LYS A 12 -31.99 75.78 -3.83
C LYS A 12 -31.54 76.06 -2.39
N LYS A 13 -30.31 76.54 -2.18
CA LYS A 13 -29.78 76.93 -0.87
C LYS A 13 -30.49 78.16 -0.30
N ARG A 14 -30.76 79.18 -1.13
CA ARG A 14 -31.56 80.36 -0.73
C ARG A 14 -32.98 79.97 -0.35
N ARG A 15 -33.60 79.02 -1.05
CA ARG A 15 -34.96 78.55 -0.72
C ARG A 15 -35.01 77.84 0.63
N ILE A 16 -34.06 76.94 0.88
CA ILE A 16 -33.90 76.27 2.19
C ILE A 16 -33.64 77.28 3.33
N GLN A 17 -32.90 78.36 3.06
CA GLN A 17 -32.56 79.37 4.06
C GLN A 17 -33.73 80.31 4.39
N ILE A 18 -34.52 80.72 3.38
CA ILE A 18 -35.75 81.51 3.58
C ILE A 18 -36.81 80.68 4.33
N ASP A 19 -36.90 79.38 4.05
CA ASP A 19 -37.82 78.47 4.73
C ASP A 19 -37.39 78.21 6.20
N ALA A 20 -36.09 78.30 6.50
CA ALA A 20 -35.55 78.19 7.86
C ALA A 20 -35.72 79.48 8.68
N GLU A 21 -35.58 80.65 8.06
CA GLU A 21 -35.76 81.96 8.74
C GLU A 21 -37.25 82.22 9.07
N ASN A 22 -38.18 81.82 8.21
CA ASN A 22 -39.62 81.90 8.47
C ASN A 22 -40.09 80.91 9.56
N ALA A 23 -39.33 79.85 9.85
CA ALA A 23 -39.62 78.91 10.93
C ALA A 23 -39.23 79.43 12.33
N SER A 24 -38.47 80.53 12.43
CA SER A 24 -38.00 81.08 13.71
C SER A 24 -39.01 82.01 14.42
N GLY A 25 -40.11 82.40 13.76
CA GLY A 25 -41.00 83.48 14.21
C GLY A 25 -42.26 83.09 15.01
N GLY A 26 -42.55 81.81 15.20
CA GLY A 26 -43.73 81.37 15.96
C GLY A 26 -43.81 79.86 15.99
N GLY A 27 -44.09 79.29 17.17
CA GLY A 27 -44.07 77.85 17.50
C GLY A 27 -44.08 76.91 16.30
N ALA A 28 -42.89 76.51 15.85
CA ALA A 28 -42.70 75.86 14.57
C ALA A 28 -43.29 74.45 14.56
N LEU A 29 -44.50 74.31 14.01
CA LEU A 29 -44.92 73.07 13.36
C LEU A 29 -43.92 72.79 12.24
N LEU A 30 -43.11 71.75 12.40
CA LEU A 30 -42.16 71.33 11.37
C LEU A 30 -42.88 71.19 10.00
N PRO A 31 -42.25 71.61 8.88
CA PRO A 31 -42.87 71.51 7.56
C PRO A 31 -43.31 70.08 7.22
N ALA A 32 -44.44 69.88 6.54
CA ALA A 32 -44.99 68.54 6.27
C ALA A 32 -44.01 67.54 5.60
N TRP A 33 -43.02 68.04 4.84
CA TRP A 33 -41.98 67.21 4.23
C TRP A 33 -41.04 66.54 5.24
N THR A 34 -40.84 67.12 6.44
CA THR A 34 -40.00 66.52 7.49
C THR A 34 -40.66 65.28 8.08
N ASN A 35 -41.98 65.30 8.30
CA ASN A 35 -42.75 64.14 8.74
C ASN A 35 -42.73 63.02 7.70
N GLN A 36 -42.84 63.38 6.42
CA GLN A 36 -42.73 62.40 5.33
C GLN A 36 -41.33 61.75 5.27
N MET A 37 -40.27 62.54 5.44
CA MET A 37 -38.90 62.04 5.47
C MET A 37 -38.65 61.15 6.70
N GLN A 38 -39.20 61.50 7.86
CA GLN A 38 -39.11 60.69 9.07
C GLN A 38 -39.84 59.34 8.92
N GLN A 39 -41.02 59.33 8.30
CA GLN A 39 -41.73 58.09 8.00
C GLN A 39 -40.97 57.21 7.02
N GLN A 40 -40.38 57.78 5.95
CA GLN A 40 -39.53 57.02 5.04
C GLN A 40 -38.30 56.43 5.75
N MET A 41 -37.63 57.21 6.61
CA MET A 41 -36.50 56.71 7.40
C MET A 41 -36.91 55.58 8.34
N GLN A 42 -38.07 55.68 9.00
CA GLN A 42 -38.59 54.59 9.84
C GLN A 42 -38.91 53.33 9.03
N GLN A 43 -39.55 53.46 7.87
CA GLN A 43 -39.81 52.33 6.98
C GLN A 43 -38.52 51.65 6.53
N HIS A 44 -37.53 52.44 6.10
CA HIS A 44 -36.23 51.91 5.66
C HIS A 44 -35.46 51.26 6.80
N SER A 45 -35.48 51.85 8.00
CA SER A 45 -34.89 51.25 9.21
C SER A 45 -35.55 49.93 9.58
N ASN A 46 -36.89 49.84 9.46
CA ASN A 46 -37.63 48.61 9.75
C ASN A 46 -37.31 47.51 8.73
N GLN A 47 -37.20 47.86 7.43
CA GLN A 47 -36.76 46.93 6.40
C GLN A 47 -35.34 46.43 6.67
N MET A 48 -34.41 47.33 7.02
CA MET A 48 -33.03 46.97 7.34
C MET A 48 -32.95 46.02 8.54
N ASN A 49 -33.72 46.28 9.60
CA ASN A 49 -33.81 45.39 10.76
C ASN A 49 -34.34 43.99 10.38
N GLN A 50 -35.37 43.92 9.53
CA GLN A 50 -35.90 42.63 9.06
C GLN A 50 -34.85 41.86 8.25
N THR A 51 -34.15 42.53 7.32
CA THR A 51 -33.08 41.89 6.53
C THR A 51 -31.93 41.42 7.42
N GLN A 52 -31.58 42.19 8.45
CA GLN A 52 -30.53 41.81 9.40
C GLN A 52 -30.94 40.58 10.23
N GLN A 53 -32.19 40.51 10.69
CA GLN A 53 -32.71 39.34 11.39
C GLN A 53 -32.71 38.09 10.49
N GLN A 54 -33.15 38.20 9.24
CA GLN A 54 -33.10 37.11 8.27
C GLN A 54 -31.67 36.66 8.00
N THR A 55 -30.73 37.60 7.90
CA THR A 55 -29.31 37.30 7.70
C THR A 55 -28.73 36.55 8.89
N ASN A 56 -29.02 36.99 10.12
CA ASN A 56 -28.57 36.30 11.33
C ASN A 56 -29.15 34.88 11.42
N GLN A 57 -30.41 34.67 11.06
CA GLN A 57 -31.01 33.33 11.01
C GLN A 57 -30.29 32.42 10.01
N ARG A 58 -29.95 32.93 8.82
CA ARG A 58 -29.19 32.17 7.81
C ARG A 58 -27.78 31.85 8.28
N LEU A 59 -27.10 32.79 8.94
CA LEU A 59 -25.77 32.56 9.50
C LEU A 59 -25.80 31.46 10.58
N ASN A 60 -26.78 31.50 11.48
CA ASN A 60 -26.96 30.44 12.48
C ASN A 60 -27.20 29.07 11.85
N GLN A 61 -27.95 29.00 10.74
CA GLN A 61 -28.16 27.76 10.00
C GLN A 61 -26.87 27.25 9.36
N ILE A 62 -26.05 28.16 8.79
CA ILE A 62 -24.74 27.83 8.22
C ILE A 62 -23.81 27.28 9.31
N ASP A 63 -23.75 27.93 10.48
CA ASP A 63 -22.92 27.45 11.60
C ASP A 63 -23.33 26.04 12.06
N GLN A 64 -24.63 25.75 12.10
CA GLN A 64 -25.12 24.40 12.41
C GLN A 64 -24.70 23.37 11.36
N GLN A 65 -24.77 23.73 10.08
CA GLN A 65 -24.35 22.85 8.98
C GLN A 65 -22.83 22.61 9.00
N LEU A 66 -22.03 23.63 9.29
CA LEU A 66 -20.58 23.50 9.43
C LEU A 66 -20.21 22.57 10.59
N ASN A 67 -20.87 22.70 11.74
CA ASN A 67 -20.67 21.79 12.87
C ASN A 67 -21.01 20.33 12.53
N GLN A 68 -22.09 20.11 11.76
CA GLN A 68 -22.44 18.76 11.28
C GLN A 68 -21.42 18.21 10.29
N MET A 69 -20.88 19.07 9.42
CA MET A 69 -19.83 18.72 8.47
C MET A 69 -18.55 18.28 9.21
N ASP A 70 -18.13 19.04 10.22
CA ASP A 70 -16.96 18.72 11.04
C ASP A 70 -17.11 17.35 11.73
N GLN A 71 -18.28 17.08 12.32
CA GLN A 71 -18.56 15.78 12.95
C GLN A 71 -18.49 14.63 11.94
N THR A 72 -19.05 14.83 10.74
CA THR A 72 -19.03 13.83 9.67
C THR A 72 -17.60 13.57 9.17
N GLN A 73 -16.79 14.63 9.05
CA GLN A 73 -15.39 14.53 8.66
C GLN A 73 -14.58 13.77 9.71
N GLN A 74 -14.79 14.03 11.00
CA GLN A 74 -14.14 13.30 12.08
C GLN A 74 -14.50 11.80 12.05
N GLN A 75 -15.77 11.46 11.87
CA GLN A 75 -16.20 10.07 11.74
C GLN A 75 -15.59 9.39 10.51
N THR A 76 -15.49 10.11 9.39
CA THR A 76 -14.87 9.61 8.17
C THR A 76 -13.38 9.32 8.39
N ASN A 77 -12.66 10.23 9.04
CA ASN A 77 -11.25 10.03 9.36
C ASN A 77 -11.03 8.82 10.28
N GLN A 78 -11.90 8.61 11.28
CA GLN A 78 -11.83 7.42 12.14
C GLN A 78 -12.02 6.13 11.36
N ARG A 79 -12.97 6.10 10.41
CA ARG A 79 -13.19 4.94 9.54
C ARG A 79 -12.01 4.67 8.62
N LEU A 80 -11.42 5.72 8.03
CA LEU A 80 -10.23 5.58 7.19
C LEU A 80 -9.06 4.98 7.98
N ASN A 81 -8.81 5.47 9.21
CA ASN A 81 -7.77 4.91 10.06
C ASN A 81 -8.00 3.42 10.38
N GLN A 82 -9.24 2.98 10.58
CA GLN A 82 -9.57 1.56 10.80
C GLN A 82 -9.34 0.71 9.54
N ILE A 83 -9.64 1.27 8.36
CA ILE A 83 -9.36 0.62 7.08
C ILE A 83 -7.86 0.45 6.90
N ASP A 84 -7.07 1.48 7.15
CA ASP A 84 -5.60 1.44 7.04
C ASP A 84 -4.99 0.37 7.95
N GLN A 85 -5.45 0.30 9.21
CA GLN A 85 -5.00 -0.73 10.16
C GLN A 85 -5.32 -2.15 9.67
N THR A 86 -6.54 -2.35 9.16
CA THR A 86 -7.00 -3.65 8.64
C THR A 86 -6.21 -4.04 7.39
N GLN A 87 -5.89 -3.08 6.53
CA GLN A 87 -5.08 -3.29 5.34
C GLN A 87 -3.64 -3.68 5.73
N GLN A 88 -3.05 -3.03 6.72
CA GLN A 88 -1.71 -3.37 7.21
C GLN A 88 -1.67 -4.79 7.81
N GLN A 89 -2.69 -5.17 8.59
CA GLN A 89 -2.82 -6.54 9.12
C GLN A 89 -2.95 -7.57 7.99
N THR A 90 -3.78 -7.28 6.99
CA THR A 90 -3.96 -8.13 5.81
C THR A 90 -2.65 -8.34 5.07
N ASN A 91 -1.90 -7.26 4.81
CA ASN A 91 -0.60 -7.33 4.14
C ASN A 91 0.40 -8.18 4.94
N THR A 92 0.42 -8.04 6.26
CA THR A 92 1.29 -8.84 7.14
C THR A 92 0.94 -10.33 7.06
N HIS A 93 -0.37 -10.65 7.05
CA HIS A 93 -0.83 -12.03 6.93
C HIS A 93 -0.50 -12.63 5.56
N LEU A 94 -0.66 -11.87 4.48
CA LEU A 94 -0.28 -12.29 3.13
C LEU A 94 1.22 -12.60 3.02
N ALA A 95 2.08 -11.72 3.53
CA ALA A 95 3.53 -11.96 3.55
C ALA A 95 3.91 -13.21 4.37
N ALA A 96 3.20 -13.49 5.47
CA ALA A 96 3.40 -14.71 6.23
C ALA A 96 2.99 -15.97 5.44
N LEU A 97 1.89 -15.90 4.68
CA LEU A 97 1.46 -16.99 3.80
C LEU A 97 2.45 -17.24 2.66
N GLU A 98 2.97 -16.18 2.02
CA GLU A 98 3.99 -16.29 0.97
C GLU A 98 5.24 -17.02 1.48
N ASN A 99 5.74 -16.64 2.66
CA ASN A 99 6.89 -17.31 3.28
C ASN A 99 6.60 -18.78 3.58
N ARG A 100 5.39 -19.10 4.04
CA ARG A 100 4.99 -20.48 4.32
C ARG A 100 4.88 -21.31 3.04
N LEU A 101 4.37 -20.73 1.95
CA LEU A 101 4.30 -21.40 0.65
C LEU A 101 5.70 -21.69 0.11
N ALA A 102 6.60 -20.72 0.11
CA ALA A 102 8.00 -20.92 -0.30
C ALA A 102 8.70 -22.02 0.54
N SER A 103 8.41 -22.08 1.84
CA SER A 103 8.92 -23.17 2.70
C SER A 103 8.35 -24.53 2.31
N LEU A 104 7.06 -24.61 1.98
CA LEU A 104 6.42 -25.86 1.54
C LEU A 104 6.95 -26.32 0.18
N GLU A 105 7.18 -25.41 -0.75
CA GLU A 105 7.79 -25.70 -2.06
C GLU A 105 9.19 -26.30 -1.89
N ASN A 106 10.04 -25.70 -1.07
CA ASN A 106 11.37 -26.23 -0.76
C ASN A 106 11.30 -27.62 -0.11
N ARG A 107 10.36 -27.83 0.80
CA ARG A 107 10.15 -29.14 1.44
C ARG A 107 9.66 -30.19 0.45
N LEU A 108 8.78 -29.82 -0.48
CA LEU A 108 8.29 -30.73 -1.51
C LEU A 108 9.43 -31.13 -2.45
N ALA A 109 10.21 -30.16 -2.95
CA ALA A 109 11.37 -30.43 -3.80
C ALA A 109 12.39 -31.35 -3.10
N ALA A 110 12.64 -31.14 -1.81
CA ALA A 110 13.52 -32.01 -1.02
C ALA A 110 12.96 -33.44 -0.86
N LEU A 111 11.65 -33.59 -0.66
CA LEU A 111 11.00 -34.90 -0.59
C LEU A 111 11.03 -35.64 -1.92
N GLU A 112 10.74 -34.94 -3.02
CA GLU A 112 10.84 -35.48 -4.38
C GLU A 112 12.27 -35.93 -4.68
N ASN A 113 13.27 -35.13 -4.29
CA ASN A 113 14.66 -35.51 -4.48
C ASN A 113 15.05 -36.74 -3.66
N ARG A 114 14.67 -36.77 -2.37
CA ARG A 114 14.90 -37.95 -1.51
C ARG A 114 14.25 -39.20 -2.10
N GLN A 115 13.02 -39.08 -2.60
CA GLN A 115 12.32 -40.21 -3.22
C GLN A 115 13.06 -40.72 -4.45
N ARG A 116 13.56 -39.83 -5.32
CA ARG A 116 14.38 -40.22 -6.48
C ARG A 116 15.68 -40.90 -6.07
N GLN A 117 16.36 -40.38 -5.04
CA GLN A 117 17.57 -41.01 -4.50
C GLN A 117 17.30 -42.40 -3.93
N GLU A 118 16.26 -42.56 -3.12
CA GLU A 118 15.88 -43.84 -2.53
C GLU A 118 15.47 -44.86 -3.60
N GLN A 119 14.72 -44.44 -4.61
CA GLN A 119 14.37 -45.29 -5.75
C GLN A 119 15.63 -45.77 -6.49
N ALA A 120 16.55 -44.86 -6.84
CA ALA A 120 17.78 -45.21 -7.53
C ALA A 120 18.70 -46.11 -6.70
N ARG A 121 18.88 -45.81 -5.41
CA ARG A 121 19.65 -46.64 -4.46
C ARG A 121 19.05 -48.02 -4.29
N ASN A 122 17.72 -48.11 -4.16
CA ASN A 122 17.04 -49.40 -4.06
C ASN A 122 17.18 -50.21 -5.35
N LEU A 123 17.06 -49.58 -6.52
CA LEU A 123 17.32 -50.26 -7.79
C LEU A 123 18.75 -50.81 -7.82
N ASN A 124 19.76 -49.98 -7.54
CA ASN A 124 21.15 -50.40 -7.49
C ASN A 124 21.39 -51.56 -6.52
N LYS A 125 20.76 -51.53 -5.34
CA LYS A 125 20.84 -52.59 -4.33
C LYS A 125 20.37 -53.95 -4.86
N PHE A 126 19.36 -53.98 -5.74
CA PHE A 126 18.79 -55.23 -6.26
C PHE A 126 19.34 -55.64 -7.63
N SER A 127 19.72 -54.66 -8.46
CA SER A 127 20.13 -54.87 -9.86
C SER A 127 21.64 -55.06 -10.03
N VAL A 128 22.47 -54.43 -9.19
CA VAL A 128 23.94 -54.54 -9.30
C VAL A 128 24.42 -55.75 -8.51
N ARG A 129 24.57 -56.90 -9.20
CA ARG A 129 25.02 -58.17 -8.62
C ARG A 129 26.39 -58.59 -9.10
N LEU A 130 26.79 -58.12 -10.27
CA LEU A 130 28.10 -58.34 -10.90
C LEU A 130 28.79 -57.01 -11.15
N SER A 131 30.11 -57.06 -11.30
CA SER A 131 30.93 -55.86 -11.55
C SER A 131 30.58 -55.14 -12.86
N THR A 132 30.00 -55.88 -13.81
CA THR A 132 29.57 -55.40 -15.14
C THR A 132 28.13 -54.89 -15.18
N ASP A 133 27.35 -55.11 -14.11
CA ASP A 133 25.93 -54.72 -14.11
C ASP A 133 25.79 -53.19 -14.11
N PRO A 134 24.76 -52.65 -14.81
CA PRO A 134 24.59 -51.22 -14.94
C PRO A 134 24.22 -50.57 -13.61
N ILE A 135 24.90 -49.47 -13.28
CA ILE A 135 24.60 -48.63 -12.12
C ILE A 135 23.58 -47.56 -12.55
N VAL A 136 22.44 -47.54 -11.88
CA VAL A 136 21.45 -46.47 -11.99
C VAL A 136 22.02 -45.19 -11.37
N VAL A 137 21.81 -44.08 -12.07
CA VAL A 137 22.20 -42.75 -11.65
C VAL A 137 21.47 -42.33 -10.37
N VAL A 138 22.23 -41.93 -9.35
CA VAL A 138 21.69 -41.34 -8.12
C VAL A 138 21.94 -39.82 -8.17
N PRO A 139 20.90 -38.97 -8.13
CA PRO A 139 21.07 -37.52 -8.02
C PRO A 139 21.74 -37.10 -6.70
N ASN A 140 22.42 -35.95 -6.67
CA ASN A 140 22.93 -35.39 -5.40
C ASN A 140 21.80 -34.81 -4.54
N ASP A 141 22.13 -34.25 -3.37
CA ASP A 141 21.14 -33.72 -2.41
C ASP A 141 20.37 -32.50 -2.95
N ASP A 142 20.95 -31.77 -3.92
CA ASP A 142 20.30 -30.67 -4.64
C ASP A 142 19.41 -31.17 -5.81
N GLY A 143 19.45 -32.47 -6.09
CA GLY A 143 18.70 -33.10 -7.19
C GLY A 143 19.34 -32.94 -8.57
N ASN A 144 20.60 -32.54 -8.63
CA ASN A 144 21.39 -32.50 -9.84
C ASN A 144 21.81 -33.91 -10.25
N ALA A 145 21.90 -34.13 -11.57
CA ALA A 145 22.49 -35.34 -12.11
C ALA A 145 24.03 -35.29 -11.97
N PRO A 146 24.69 -36.44 -11.77
CA PRO A 146 26.14 -36.52 -11.72
C PRO A 146 26.79 -36.12 -13.05
N PRO A 147 28.12 -35.85 -13.05
CA PRO A 147 28.86 -35.50 -14.25
C PRO A 147 28.67 -36.51 -15.39
N GLY A 148 28.77 -36.05 -16.64
CA GLY A 148 28.52 -36.90 -17.82
C GLY A 148 29.44 -38.11 -17.99
N TRP A 149 30.54 -38.20 -17.23
CA TRP A 149 31.42 -39.38 -17.16
C TRP A 149 31.03 -40.36 -16.03
N TYR A 150 29.83 -40.23 -15.44
CA TYR A 150 29.34 -41.12 -14.39
C TYR A 150 29.55 -42.60 -14.75
N PRO A 151 30.14 -43.42 -13.85
CA PRO A 151 30.51 -44.78 -14.17
C PRO A 151 29.29 -45.64 -14.50
N ALA A 152 29.34 -46.34 -15.62
CA ALA A 152 28.25 -47.18 -16.09
C ALA A 152 28.11 -48.45 -15.24
N ASN A 153 29.21 -48.94 -14.65
CA ASN A 153 29.26 -50.16 -13.86
C ASN A 153 30.37 -50.09 -12.78
N MET A 154 30.47 -51.13 -11.96
CA MET A 154 31.42 -51.17 -10.85
C MET A 154 32.87 -51.24 -11.32
N GLU A 155 33.16 -51.86 -12.47
CA GLU A 155 34.52 -51.90 -13.03
C GLU A 155 35.00 -50.50 -13.45
N GLU A 156 34.12 -49.70 -14.05
CA GLU A 156 34.43 -48.31 -14.39
C GLU A 156 34.62 -47.45 -13.14
N LEU A 157 33.81 -47.66 -12.11
CA LEU A 157 33.96 -46.97 -10.82
C LEU A 157 35.31 -47.31 -10.17
N MET A 158 35.74 -48.58 -10.22
CA MET A 158 37.06 -49.00 -9.72
C MET A 158 38.20 -48.48 -10.60
N ARG A 159 38.02 -48.44 -11.93
CA ARG A 159 39.03 -47.91 -12.87
C ARG A 159 39.19 -46.39 -12.76
N ALA A 160 38.15 -45.67 -12.35
CA ALA A 160 38.17 -44.23 -12.06
C ALA A 160 39.17 -43.84 -10.94
N GLU A 161 39.69 -44.83 -10.20
CA GLU A 161 40.83 -44.71 -9.28
C GLU A 161 42.09 -44.16 -9.97
N GLY A 162 42.44 -44.70 -11.14
CA GLY A 162 43.66 -44.32 -11.87
C GLY A 162 43.56 -42.98 -12.61
N ALA A 163 42.33 -42.51 -12.88
CA ALA A 163 42.04 -41.30 -13.64
C ALA A 163 41.82 -40.05 -12.75
N GLY A 164 41.90 -40.17 -11.42
CA GLY A 164 41.65 -39.07 -10.49
C GLY A 164 40.19 -38.63 -10.39
N GLN A 165 39.26 -39.43 -10.93
CA GLN A 165 37.86 -39.08 -11.07
C GLN A 165 37.02 -39.36 -9.81
N MET A 166 37.52 -40.14 -8.85
CA MET A 166 36.81 -40.40 -7.58
C MET A 166 36.58 -39.14 -6.73
N ASN A 167 37.55 -38.22 -6.66
CA ASN A 167 37.45 -37.02 -5.84
C ASN A 167 36.34 -36.05 -6.32
N PRO A 168 36.22 -35.76 -7.63
CA PRO A 168 35.07 -35.05 -8.18
C PRO A 168 33.72 -35.68 -7.83
N LEU A 169 33.61 -37.02 -7.90
CA LEU A 169 32.34 -37.70 -7.59
C LEU A 169 31.98 -37.61 -6.10
N LEU A 170 32.97 -37.80 -5.23
CA LEU A 170 32.80 -37.60 -3.79
C LEU A 170 32.36 -36.17 -3.47
N THR A 171 33.02 -35.19 -4.09
CA THR A 171 32.69 -33.76 -3.91
C THR A 171 31.26 -33.48 -4.38
N PHE A 172 30.87 -34.04 -5.52
CA PHE A 172 29.52 -33.91 -6.07
C PHE A 172 28.43 -34.41 -5.12
N TYR A 173 28.70 -35.51 -4.40
CA TYR A 173 27.81 -36.07 -3.38
C TYR A 173 28.04 -35.50 -1.97
N GLY A 174 28.88 -34.47 -1.80
CA GLY A 174 29.19 -33.89 -0.48
C GLY A 174 29.94 -34.83 0.47
N LEU A 175 30.59 -35.87 -0.07
CA LEU A 175 31.31 -36.87 0.70
C LEU A 175 32.78 -36.48 0.94
N PRO A 176 33.40 -36.93 2.06
CA PRO A 176 34.79 -36.64 2.33
C PRO A 176 35.76 -37.24 1.30
N VAL A 177 36.66 -36.41 0.77
CA VAL A 177 37.64 -36.76 -0.29
C VAL A 177 38.99 -37.27 0.23
N HIS A 178 39.21 -37.28 1.55
CA HIS A 178 40.45 -37.77 2.17
C HIS A 178 40.38 -39.29 2.44
N GLY A 179 41.54 -39.90 2.68
CA GLY A 179 41.66 -41.34 2.95
C GLY A 179 42.16 -42.15 1.76
N THR A 180 42.19 -43.48 1.92
CA THR A 180 42.62 -44.40 0.87
C THR A 180 41.57 -44.50 -0.24
N ASN A 181 41.97 -44.94 -1.43
CA ASN A 181 41.02 -45.12 -2.54
C ASN A 181 39.95 -46.17 -2.23
N GLU A 182 40.28 -47.18 -1.42
CA GLU A 182 39.31 -48.17 -0.96
C GLU A 182 38.25 -47.54 -0.05
N GLU A 183 38.63 -46.66 0.87
CA GLU A 183 37.70 -45.92 1.74
C GLU A 183 36.78 -45.00 0.91
N LYS A 184 37.35 -44.31 -0.07
CA LYS A 184 36.62 -43.47 -1.03
C LYS A 184 35.59 -44.29 -1.82
N CYS A 185 36.02 -45.41 -2.37
CA CYS A 185 35.14 -46.32 -3.12
C CYS A 185 34.05 -46.91 -2.21
N ARG A 186 34.37 -47.24 -0.96
CA ARG A 186 33.39 -47.74 0.03
C ARG A 186 32.32 -46.69 0.32
N ARG A 187 32.69 -45.41 0.47
CA ARG A 187 31.73 -44.30 0.66
C ARG A 187 30.84 -44.11 -0.57
N LEU A 188 31.43 -44.15 -1.77
CA LEU A 188 30.67 -44.05 -3.02
C LEU A 188 29.70 -45.22 -3.19
N ARG A 189 30.13 -46.46 -2.96
CA ARG A 189 29.24 -47.64 -2.97
C ARG A 189 28.06 -47.49 -2.01
N ALA A 190 28.35 -47.08 -0.77
CA ALA A 190 27.32 -46.84 0.24
C ALA A 190 26.33 -45.74 -0.20
N CYS A 191 26.83 -44.66 -0.79
CA CYS A 191 26.00 -43.56 -1.31
C CYS A 191 25.15 -44.00 -2.51
N LEU A 192 25.66 -44.87 -3.38
CA LEU A 192 24.97 -45.37 -4.55
C LEU A 192 24.01 -46.54 -4.24
N GLY A 193 24.04 -47.08 -3.02
CA GLY A 193 23.20 -48.22 -2.61
C GLY A 193 23.73 -49.58 -3.06
N ILE A 194 25.00 -49.67 -3.43
CA ILE A 194 25.64 -50.90 -3.92
C ILE A 194 26.17 -51.71 -2.74
N GLN A 195 25.79 -52.99 -2.65
CA GLN A 195 26.18 -53.89 -1.53
C GLN A 195 27.36 -54.82 -1.85
N PHE A 196 27.81 -54.84 -3.11
CA PHE A 196 28.96 -55.60 -3.59
C PHE A 196 30.26 -55.10 -2.94
#